data_AF-A0A2E7VE01-F1
#
_entry.id   AF-A0A2E7VE01-F1
#
_cell.length_a   1.000
_cell.length_b   1.000
_cell.length_c   1.000
_cell.angle_alpha   90.00
_cell.angle_beta   90.00
_cell.angle_gamma   90.00
#
_symmetry.space_group_name_H-M   'P 1'
#
loop_
_entity.id
_entity.type
_entity.pdbx_description
1 polymer ?
#
loop_
_entity_poly.entity_id
_entity_poly.type
_entity_poly.pdbx_seq_one_letter_code
_entity_poly.pdbx_strand_id
1 'polypeptide(L)'
;MEYTIRDRGRELGSFSLEQLEAKLDDHQIGMMAEVYDGEKWITIAELIEGLEEVDRRKAEKLEEEHNQRADIQALEQEAKAQRDEEEQRRRETELEIQKQRTRQKEVDLEREAHLLENRADLLSQGSAQNFHGITAAANLEPHRGSTILVLGILSLFFCGIFTGIPAWVMGKGDLGKIRAGSMDPAGKGSTNAGMVCGMISCIINLVVFGFALLGDY
;
A
#
# COMPACT_ATOMS: atom_id res chain seq x y z
N MET A 1 56.13 -3.34 23.99
CA MET A 1 57.04 -2.29 23.48
C MET A 1 58.17 -2.16 24.49
N GLU A 2 59.38 -1.90 24.03
CA GLU A 2 60.53 -1.65 24.91
C GLU A 2 60.86 -0.17 24.92
N TYR A 3 61.10 0.37 26.11
CA TYR A 3 61.31 1.78 26.40
C TYR A 3 62.71 1.99 26.95
N THR A 4 63.49 2.89 26.34
CA THR A 4 64.81 3.25 26.85
C THR A 4 64.68 4.28 27.96
N ILE A 5 65.31 4.01 29.11
CA ILE A 5 65.21 4.85 30.31
C ILE A 5 66.54 5.51 30.68
N ARG A 6 66.40 6.75 31.15
CA ARG A 6 67.46 7.52 31.79
C ARG A 6 66.98 8.07 33.14
N ASP A 7 67.81 7.91 34.17
CA ASP A 7 67.56 8.51 35.50
C ASP A 7 68.81 9.25 35.99
N ARG A 8 68.61 10.49 36.46
CA ARG A 8 69.67 11.38 36.96
C ARG A 8 70.92 11.45 36.07
N GLY A 9 70.74 11.40 34.76
CA GLY A 9 71.82 11.46 33.77
C GLY A 9 72.50 10.13 33.44
N ARG A 10 72.12 9.00 34.06
CA ARG A 10 72.61 7.65 33.73
C ARG A 10 71.57 6.89 32.92
N GLU A 11 72.01 6.27 31.83
CA GLU A 11 71.16 5.35 31.06
C GLU A 11 71.07 4.01 31.78
N LEU A 12 69.83 3.56 32.02
CA LEU A 12 69.53 2.33 32.76
C LEU A 12 69.33 1.13 31.82
N GLY A 13 69.07 1.39 30.53
CA GLY A 13 68.81 0.37 29.50
C GLY A 13 67.40 0.44 28.94
N SER A 14 67.00 -0.59 28.18
CA SER A 14 65.65 -0.74 27.63
C SER A 14 64.84 -1.75 28.44
N PHE A 15 63.60 -1.40 28.77
CA PHE A 15 62.71 -2.20 29.61
C PHE A 15 61.28 -2.21 29.03
N SER A 16 60.50 -3.26 29.29
CA SER A 16 59.07 -3.26 28.98
C SER A 16 58.28 -2.42 29.97
N LEU A 17 57.06 -1.99 29.62
CA LEU A 17 56.17 -1.23 30.52
C LEU A 17 55.97 -1.93 31.87
N GLU A 18 55.69 -3.24 31.88
CA GLU A 18 55.54 -4.04 33.10
C GLU A 18 56.81 -4.02 33.98
N GLN A 19 58.00 -4.03 33.36
CA GLN A 19 59.27 -3.94 34.08
C GLN A 19 59.51 -2.54 34.66
N LEU A 20 59.00 -1.50 34.00
CA LEU A 20 59.07 -0.13 34.50
C LEU A 20 58.15 0.08 35.69
N GLU A 21 56.91 -0.39 35.59
CA GLU A 21 55.94 -0.40 36.70
C GLU A 21 56.49 -1.14 37.91
N ALA A 22 57.02 -2.35 37.72
CA ALA A 22 57.64 -3.10 38.82
C ALA A 22 58.83 -2.37 39.47
N LYS A 23 59.61 -1.62 38.68
CA LYS A 23 60.73 -0.81 39.18
C LYS A 23 60.27 0.47 39.89
N LEU A 24 59.15 1.05 39.48
CA LEU A 24 58.50 2.17 40.16
C LEU A 24 57.92 1.72 41.50
N ASP A 25 57.25 0.57 41.53
CA ASP A 25 56.68 -0.01 42.75
C ASP A 25 57.75 -0.36 43.78
N ASP A 26 58.90 -0.89 43.33
CA ASP A 26 60.05 -1.17 44.19
C ASP A 26 60.92 0.09 44.46
N HIS A 27 60.45 1.28 44.04
CA HIS A 27 61.11 2.58 44.25
C HIS A 27 62.54 2.66 43.67
N GLN A 28 62.88 1.81 42.70
CA GLN A 28 64.19 1.79 42.04
C GLN A 28 64.37 2.96 41.06
N ILE A 29 63.27 3.47 40.52
CA ILE A 29 63.22 4.62 39.63
C ILE A 29 62.09 5.56 40.10
N GLY A 30 62.27 6.86 39.92
CA GLY A 30 61.26 7.86 40.27
C GLY A 30 60.41 8.28 39.07
N MET A 31 59.25 8.90 39.33
CA MET A 31 58.34 9.44 38.31
C MET A 31 58.99 10.47 37.37
N MET A 32 60.07 11.11 37.82
CA MET A 32 60.84 12.10 37.03
C MET A 32 61.89 11.45 36.11
N ALA A 33 62.04 10.13 36.12
CA ALA A 33 62.91 9.45 35.17
C ALA A 33 62.37 9.65 33.75
N GLU A 34 63.28 9.75 32.78
CA GLU A 34 62.95 10.03 31.39
C GLU A 34 62.89 8.72 30.61
N VAL A 35 61.83 8.56 29.82
CA VAL A 35 61.60 7.47 28.88
C VAL A 35 61.65 8.02 27.46
N TYR A 36 62.32 7.32 26.56
CA TYR A 36 62.27 7.62 25.13
C TYR A 36 61.06 6.95 24.47
N ASP A 37 60.12 7.75 23.98
CA ASP A 37 58.88 7.29 23.32
C ASP A 37 59.04 7.11 21.79
N GLY A 38 60.29 7.06 21.30
CA GLY A 38 60.59 6.94 19.87
C GLY A 38 60.80 8.28 19.15
N GLU A 39 60.15 9.35 19.61
CA GLU A 39 60.29 10.70 19.04
C GLU A 39 60.96 11.71 19.99
N LYS A 40 60.72 11.58 21.29
CA LYS A 40 61.22 12.50 22.32
C LYS A 40 61.39 11.79 23.66
N TRP A 41 62.21 12.39 24.52
CA TRP A 41 62.29 12.04 25.93
C TRP A 41 61.11 12.68 26.66
N ILE A 42 60.30 11.87 27.32
CA ILE A 42 59.20 12.26 28.20
C ILE A 42 59.43 11.70 29.60
N THR A 43 58.81 12.26 30.62
CA THR A 43 58.88 11.66 31.95
C THR A 43 58.01 10.41 32.05
N ILE A 44 58.33 9.52 32.99
CA ILE A 44 57.47 8.37 33.32
C ILE A 44 56.07 8.85 33.70
N ALA A 45 55.93 9.97 34.42
CA ALA A 45 54.64 10.56 34.75
C ALA A 45 53.82 10.87 33.49
N GLU A 46 54.41 11.57 32.52
CA GLU A 46 53.76 11.89 31.25
C GLU A 46 53.40 10.64 30.43
N LEU A 47 54.24 9.60 30.47
CA LEU A 47 53.97 8.31 29.82
C LEU A 47 52.74 7.64 30.44
N ILE A 48 52.67 7.55 31.78
CA ILE A 48 51.57 6.92 32.50
C ILE A 48 50.27 7.70 32.28
N GLU A 49 50.30 9.03 32.40
CA GLU A 49 49.15 9.89 32.11
C GLU A 49 48.62 9.66 30.69
N GLY A 50 49.52 9.56 29.71
CA GLY A 50 49.15 9.25 28.33
C GLY A 50 48.50 7.87 28.15
N LEU A 51 48.98 6.85 28.88
CA LEU A 51 48.41 5.50 28.85
C LEU A 51 47.01 5.46 29.51
N GLU A 52 46.84 6.11 30.66
CA GLU A 52 45.55 6.23 31.34
C GLU A 52 44.52 6.98 30.50
N GLU A 53 44.93 8.05 29.80
CA GLU A 53 44.06 8.74 28.85
C GLU A 53 43.62 7.83 27.70
N VAL A 54 44.54 7.04 27.15
CA VAL A 54 44.23 6.09 26.07
C VAL A 54 43.22 5.05 26.55
N ASP A 55 43.41 4.50 27.75
CA ASP A 55 42.51 3.50 28.30
C ASP A 55 41.14 4.07 28.68
N ARG A 56 41.10 5.30 29.20
CA ARG A 56 39.84 6.04 29.41
C ARG A 56 39.09 6.25 28.10
N ARG A 57 39.77 6.71 27.05
CA ARG A 57 39.17 6.90 25.72
C ARG A 57 38.69 5.59 25.11
N LYS A 58 39.39 4.48 25.34
CA LYS A 58 38.93 3.14 24.92
C LYS A 58 37.67 2.73 25.68
N ALA A 59 37.63 2.96 26.99
CA ALA A 59 36.47 2.65 27.82
C ALA A 59 35.24 3.47 27.39
N GLU A 60 35.39 4.78 27.19
CA GLU A 60 34.33 5.66 26.69
C GLU A 60 33.81 5.21 25.32
N LYS A 61 34.71 4.91 24.36
CA LYS A 61 34.30 4.39 23.05
C LYS A 61 33.57 3.05 23.13
N LEU A 62 34.03 2.15 24.00
CA LEU A 62 33.39 0.86 24.19
C LEU A 62 31.98 1.03 24.78
N GLU A 63 31.81 1.97 25.72
CA GLU A 63 30.51 2.31 26.29
C GLU A 63 29.58 2.95 25.24
N GLU A 64 30.08 3.89 24.44
CA GLU A 64 29.34 4.48 23.32
C GLU A 64 28.91 3.42 22.30
N GLU A 65 29.82 2.52 21.89
CA GLU A 65 29.49 1.42 20.98
C GLU A 65 28.45 0.47 21.59
N HIS A 66 28.55 0.19 22.89
CA HIS A 66 27.58 -0.67 23.58
C HIS A 66 26.19 -0.01 23.63
N ASN A 67 26.12 1.28 23.99
CA ASN A 67 24.87 2.04 23.99
C ASN A 67 24.27 2.12 22.58
N GLN A 68 25.09 2.39 21.57
CA GLN A 68 24.63 2.43 20.18
C GLN A 68 24.10 1.07 19.71
N ARG A 69 24.75 -0.04 20.10
CA ARG A 69 24.26 -1.39 19.81
C ARG A 69 22.94 -1.68 20.52
N ALA A 70 22.79 -1.23 21.76
CA ALA A 70 21.55 -1.38 22.52
C ALA A 70 20.39 -0.61 21.86
N ASP A 71 20.63 0.63 21.43
CA ASP A 71 19.64 1.44 20.72
C ASP A 71 19.21 0.80 19.40
N ILE A 72 20.16 0.29 18.61
CA ILE A 72 19.87 -0.42 17.36
C ILE A 72 19.05 -1.68 17.64
N GLN A 73 19.40 -2.46 18.66
CA GLN A 73 18.64 -3.66 19.03
C GLN A 73 17.22 -3.33 19.51
N ALA A 74 17.03 -2.24 20.26
CA ALA A 74 15.71 -1.79 20.69
C ALA A 74 14.85 -1.41 19.47
N LEU A 75 15.40 -0.66 18.52
CA LEU A 75 14.71 -0.30 17.27
C LEU A 75 14.35 -1.53 16.42
N GLU A 76 15.25 -2.52 16.33
CA GLU A 76 14.98 -3.77 15.61
C GLU A 76 13.88 -4.59 16.29
N GLN A 77 13.86 -4.64 17.63
CA GLN A 77 12.81 -5.31 18.40
C GLN A 77 11.46 -4.62 18.21
N GLU A 78 11.41 -3.30 18.26
CA GLU A 78 10.19 -2.53 18.01
C GLU A 78 9.70 -2.74 16.57
N ALA A 79 10.59 -2.68 15.58
CA ALA A 79 10.24 -2.92 14.18
C ALA A 79 9.71 -4.35 13.96
N LYS A 80 10.29 -5.35 14.65
CA LYS A 80 9.80 -6.73 14.61
C LYS A 80 8.43 -6.86 15.26
N ALA A 81 8.23 -6.25 16.43
CA ALA A 81 6.94 -6.26 17.13
C ALA A 81 5.84 -5.61 16.27
N GLN A 82 6.15 -4.49 15.59
CA GLN A 82 5.22 -3.83 14.67
C GLN A 82 4.87 -4.72 13.47
N ARG A 83 5.85 -5.42 12.89
CA ARG A 83 5.62 -6.37 11.79
C ARG A 83 4.74 -7.53 12.22
N ASP A 84 5.01 -8.11 13.38
CA ASP A 84 4.23 -9.22 13.93
C ASP A 84 2.77 -8.77 14.22
N GLU A 85 2.59 -7.58 14.79
CA GLU A 85 1.27 -6.99 15.04
C GLU A 85 0.52 -6.67 13.73
N GLU A 86 1.21 -6.13 12.73
CA GLU A 86 0.63 -5.89 11.40
C GLU A 86 0.23 -7.20 10.71
N GLU A 87 1.08 -8.23 10.80
CA GLU A 87 0.77 -9.56 10.25
C GLU A 87 -0.43 -10.18 10.96
N GLN A 88 -0.53 -10.03 12.29
CA GLN A 88 -1.70 -10.49 13.04
C GLN A 88 -2.97 -9.75 12.61
N ARG A 89 -2.93 -8.42 12.48
CA ARG A 89 -4.05 -7.62 11.97
C ARG A 89 -4.47 -8.06 10.56
N ARG A 90 -3.50 -8.34 9.68
CA ARG A 90 -3.76 -8.85 8.33
C ARG A 90 -4.47 -10.21 8.38
N ARG A 91 -3.96 -11.15 9.17
CA ARG A 91 -4.58 -12.47 9.36
C ARG A 91 -6.00 -12.38 9.94
N GLU A 92 -6.22 -11.50 10.91
CA GLU A 92 -7.55 -11.26 11.49
C GLU A 92 -8.51 -10.70 10.44
N THR A 93 -8.07 -9.69 9.68
CA THR A 93 -8.85 -9.11 8.57
C THR A 93 -9.20 -10.15 7.51
N GLU A 94 -8.23 -11.01 7.13
CA GLU A 94 -8.46 -12.11 6.17
C GLU A 94 -9.48 -13.12 6.71
N LEU A 95 -9.39 -13.48 7.99
CA LEU A 95 -10.34 -14.36 8.67
C LEU A 95 -11.74 -13.76 8.70
N GLU A 96 -11.87 -12.46 8.96
CA GLU A 96 -13.15 -11.76 8.92
C GLU A 96 -13.75 -11.74 7.52
N ILE A 97 -12.95 -11.41 6.50
CA ILE A 97 -13.37 -11.47 5.10
C ILE A 97 -13.80 -12.88 4.72
N GLN A 98 -13.06 -13.91 5.16
CA GLN A 98 -13.41 -15.30 4.90
C GLN A 98 -14.73 -15.68 5.57
N LYS A 99 -14.93 -15.31 6.84
CA LYS A 99 -16.19 -15.53 7.57
C LYS A 99 -17.36 -14.84 6.89
N GLN A 100 -17.19 -13.58 6.46
CA GLN A 100 -18.21 -12.86 5.70
C GLN A 100 -18.54 -13.55 4.38
N ARG A 101 -17.54 -13.99 3.63
CA ARG A 101 -17.74 -14.76 2.38
C ARG A 101 -18.50 -16.06 2.64
N THR A 102 -18.19 -16.78 3.72
CA THR A 102 -18.91 -18.01 4.08
C THR A 102 -20.38 -17.72 4.43
N ARG A 103 -20.64 -16.72 5.29
CA ARG A 103 -22.02 -16.30 5.61
C ARG A 103 -22.79 -15.86 4.37
N GLN A 104 -22.15 -15.13 3.46
CA GLN A 104 -22.79 -14.71 2.22
C GLN A 104 -23.17 -15.91 1.35
N LYS A 105 -22.29 -16.92 1.23
CA LYS A 105 -22.61 -18.17 0.53
C LYS A 105 -23.77 -18.92 1.18
N GLU A 106 -23.84 -18.98 2.52
CA GLU A 106 -24.96 -19.60 3.23
C GLU A 106 -26.28 -18.90 2.89
N VAL A 107 -26.30 -17.56 2.95
CA VAL A 107 -27.48 -16.76 2.58
C VAL A 107 -27.88 -16.99 1.12
N ASP A 108 -26.92 -17.07 0.20
CA ASP A 108 -27.21 -17.31 -1.21
C ASP A 108 -27.73 -18.75 -1.45
N LEU A 109 -27.19 -19.75 -0.74
CA LEU A 109 -27.70 -21.12 -0.75
C LEU A 109 -29.12 -21.22 -0.18
N GLU A 110 -29.42 -20.53 0.92
CA GLU A 110 -30.78 -20.46 1.49
C GLU A 110 -31.78 -19.85 0.50
N ARG A 111 -31.37 -18.78 -0.20
CA ARG A 111 -32.19 -18.17 -1.25
C ARG A 111 -32.46 -19.16 -2.39
N GLU A 112 -31.44 -19.88 -2.85
CA GLU A 112 -31.60 -20.90 -3.88
C GLU A 112 -32.54 -22.03 -3.44
N ALA A 113 -32.42 -22.52 -2.19
CA ALA A 113 -33.31 -23.53 -1.64
C ALA A 113 -34.77 -23.05 -1.62
N HIS A 114 -35.02 -21.81 -1.18
CA HIS A 114 -36.35 -21.20 -1.23
C HIS A 114 -36.89 -21.06 -2.65
N LEU A 115 -36.05 -20.73 -3.63
CA LEU A 115 -36.47 -20.67 -5.04
C LEU A 115 -36.84 -22.05 -5.58
N LEU A 116 -36.11 -23.10 -5.19
CA LEU A 116 -36.41 -24.48 -5.57
C LEU A 116 -37.72 -24.97 -4.94
N GLU A 117 -37.98 -24.63 -3.68
CA GLU A 117 -39.24 -24.93 -2.98
C GLU A 117 -40.43 -24.24 -3.66
N ASN A 118 -40.35 -22.93 -3.88
CA ASN A 118 -41.37 -22.17 -4.61
C ASN A 118 -41.63 -22.75 -6.01
N ARG A 119 -40.58 -23.21 -6.71
CA ARG A 119 -40.70 -23.86 -8.02
C ARG A 119 -41.40 -25.22 -7.92
N ALA A 120 -41.11 -26.03 -6.90
CA ALA A 120 -41.77 -27.31 -6.67
C ALA A 120 -43.28 -27.12 -6.41
N ASP A 121 -43.65 -26.10 -5.63
CA ASP A 121 -45.05 -25.73 -5.39
C ASP A 121 -45.77 -25.30 -6.67
N LEU A 122 -45.12 -24.49 -7.50
CA LEU A 122 -45.66 -24.10 -8.81
C LEU A 122 -45.87 -25.32 -9.74
N LEU A 123 -44.98 -26.31 -9.71
CA LEU A 123 -45.16 -27.55 -10.49
C LEU A 123 -46.30 -28.41 -9.94
N SER A 124 -46.46 -28.46 -8.61
CA SER A 124 -47.58 -29.14 -7.94
C SER A 124 -48.92 -28.47 -8.28
N GLN A 125 -48.99 -27.13 -8.20
CA GLN A 125 -50.19 -26.34 -8.58
C GLN A 125 -50.44 -26.32 -10.09
N GLY A 126 -49.39 -26.31 -10.91
CA GLY A 126 -49.46 -26.34 -12.38
C GLY A 126 -50.07 -27.62 -12.93
N SER A 127 -49.93 -28.75 -12.22
CA SER A 127 -50.64 -29.98 -12.57
C SER A 127 -52.17 -29.87 -12.39
N ALA A 128 -52.65 -28.96 -11.55
CA ALA A 128 -54.07 -28.65 -11.38
C ALA A 128 -54.58 -27.51 -12.29
N GLN A 129 -53.70 -26.64 -12.82
CA GLN A 129 -54.07 -25.50 -13.68
C GLN A 129 -53.91 -25.75 -15.19
N ASN A 130 -53.29 -26.86 -15.61
CA ASN A 130 -53.05 -27.19 -17.02
C ASN A 130 -54.30 -27.57 -17.84
N PHE A 131 -55.52 -27.31 -17.35
CA PHE A 131 -56.74 -27.34 -18.16
C PHE A 131 -57.24 -25.93 -18.58
N HIS A 132 -56.57 -24.83 -18.21
CA HIS A 132 -57.05 -23.47 -18.54
C HIS A 132 -56.03 -22.52 -19.21
N GLY A 133 -54.90 -23.04 -19.70
CA GLY A 133 -53.79 -22.20 -20.17
C GLY A 133 -53.55 -22.12 -21.69
N ILE A 134 -54.40 -22.72 -22.54
CA ILE A 134 -54.30 -22.53 -24.00
C ILE A 134 -55.09 -21.27 -24.35
N THR A 135 -54.51 -20.07 -24.16
CA THR A 135 -54.83 -18.79 -24.87
C THR A 135 -54.27 -17.58 -24.12
N ALA A 136 -52.95 -17.37 -24.16
CA ALA A 136 -52.38 -16.05 -23.86
C ALA A 136 -51.01 -15.84 -24.53
N ALA A 137 -50.86 -16.28 -25.77
CA ALA A 137 -49.87 -15.71 -26.68
C ALA A 137 -50.57 -14.60 -27.48
N ALA A 138 -50.46 -13.35 -27.04
CA ALA A 138 -50.95 -12.20 -27.80
C ALA A 138 -50.11 -10.93 -27.55
N ASN A 139 -49.16 -10.71 -28.46
CA ASN A 139 -48.81 -9.41 -29.07
C ASN A 139 -48.27 -8.26 -28.18
N LEU A 140 -46.96 -8.24 -27.94
CA LEU A 140 -46.19 -7.01 -27.67
C LEU A 140 -45.20 -6.78 -28.82
N GLU A 141 -45.11 -5.54 -29.31
CA GLU A 141 -44.32 -5.17 -30.50
C GLU A 141 -42.83 -5.55 -30.37
N PRO A 142 -42.17 -6.01 -31.46
CA PRO A 142 -40.76 -6.41 -31.44
C PRO A 142 -39.83 -5.27 -31.01
N HIS A 143 -38.80 -5.61 -30.22
CA HIS A 143 -37.85 -4.64 -29.66
C HIS A 143 -37.21 -3.73 -30.75
N ARG A 144 -37.18 -2.42 -30.52
CA ARG A 144 -36.50 -1.44 -31.40
C ARG A 144 -35.15 -1.00 -30.82
N GLY A 145 -34.46 -1.90 -30.10
CA GLY A 145 -33.18 -1.62 -29.46
C GLY A 145 -32.00 -1.53 -30.45
N SER A 146 -32.01 -2.34 -31.51
CA SER A 146 -30.92 -2.31 -32.50
C SER A 146 -30.93 -1.03 -33.35
N THR A 147 -32.13 -0.50 -33.67
CA THR A 147 -32.25 0.76 -34.42
C THR A 147 -31.77 1.96 -33.60
N ILE A 148 -31.95 1.96 -32.28
CA ILE A 148 -31.42 3.01 -31.38
C ILE A 148 -29.90 2.93 -31.26
N LEU A 149 -29.33 1.71 -31.20
CA LEU A 149 -27.89 1.51 -31.13
C LEU A 149 -27.20 1.90 -32.45
N VAL A 150 -27.83 1.59 -33.59
CA VAL A 150 -27.37 1.99 -34.92
C VAL A 150 -27.49 3.50 -35.12
N LEU A 151 -28.59 4.13 -34.69
CA LEU A 151 -28.73 5.59 -34.70
C LEU A 151 -27.71 6.29 -33.79
N GLY A 152 -27.35 5.70 -32.65
CA GLY A 152 -26.28 6.18 -31.77
C GLY A 152 -24.90 6.14 -32.44
N ILE A 153 -24.56 5.05 -33.13
CA ILE A 153 -23.28 4.91 -33.84
C ILE A 153 -23.24 5.78 -35.10
N LEU A 154 -24.34 5.94 -35.83
CA LEU A 154 -24.43 6.86 -36.97
C LEU A 154 -24.35 8.33 -36.54
N SER A 155 -24.82 8.68 -35.33
CA SER A 155 -24.73 10.04 -34.79
C SER A 155 -23.29 10.48 -34.48
N LEU A 156 -22.37 9.53 -34.21
CA LEU A 156 -20.94 9.81 -34.03
C LEU A 156 -20.27 10.36 -35.29
N PHE A 157 -20.81 10.05 -36.48
CA PHE A 157 -20.16 10.38 -37.75
C PHE A 157 -20.79 11.54 -38.51
N PHE A 158 -22.04 11.96 -38.22
CA PHE A 158 -22.74 12.91 -39.13
C PHE A 158 -23.14 14.29 -38.59
N CYS A 159 -23.33 14.56 -37.29
CA CYS A 159 -23.54 15.95 -36.82
C CYS A 159 -23.67 16.04 -35.28
N GLY A 160 -22.55 16.24 -34.57
CA GLY A 160 -22.51 16.24 -33.10
C GLY A 160 -23.20 17.42 -32.38
N ILE A 161 -23.55 18.50 -33.10
CA ILE A 161 -24.10 19.71 -32.46
C ILE A 161 -25.62 19.82 -32.63
N PHE A 162 -26.19 19.42 -33.77
CA PHE A 162 -27.62 19.61 -34.04
C PHE A 162 -28.54 18.51 -33.46
N THR A 163 -27.99 17.35 -33.10
CA THR A 163 -28.79 16.17 -32.74
C THR A 163 -28.81 15.84 -31.25
N GLY A 164 -27.96 16.46 -30.43
CA GLY A 164 -27.91 16.22 -28.98
C GLY A 164 -29.16 16.70 -28.24
N ILE A 165 -29.73 17.84 -28.64
CA ILE A 165 -30.94 18.40 -28.00
C ILE A 165 -32.19 17.54 -28.30
N PRO A 166 -32.48 17.13 -29.56
CA PRO A 166 -33.58 16.21 -29.85
C PRO A 166 -33.44 14.85 -29.16
N ALA A 167 -32.23 14.28 -29.10
CA ALA A 167 -31.98 12.98 -28.47
C ALA A 167 -32.25 13.02 -26.96
N TRP A 168 -31.92 14.12 -26.29
CA TRP A 168 -32.19 14.28 -24.86
C TRP A 168 -33.69 14.48 -24.57
N VAL A 169 -34.37 15.28 -25.39
CA VAL A 169 -35.83 15.49 -25.26
C VAL A 169 -36.61 14.20 -25.55
N MET A 170 -36.22 13.44 -26.58
CA MET A 170 -36.85 12.18 -26.95
C MET A 170 -36.56 11.08 -25.91
N GLY A 171 -35.31 10.94 -25.45
CA GLY A 171 -34.96 9.96 -24.42
C GLY A 171 -35.62 10.23 -23.07
N LYS A 172 -35.82 11.50 -22.69
CA LYS A 172 -36.57 11.87 -21.47
C LYS A 172 -38.06 11.53 -21.60
N GLY A 173 -38.64 11.72 -22.79
CA GLY A 173 -40.03 11.34 -23.09
C GLY A 173 -40.24 9.82 -23.05
N ASP A 174 -39.33 9.04 -23.63
CA ASP A 174 -39.41 7.58 -23.67
C ASP A 174 -39.18 6.95 -22.29
N LEU A 175 -38.23 7.48 -21.50
CA LEU A 175 -38.08 7.06 -20.10
C LEU A 175 -39.32 7.37 -19.24
N GLY A 176 -40.06 8.44 -19.57
CA GLY A 176 -41.35 8.76 -18.95
C GLY A 176 -42.43 7.72 -19.28
N LYS A 177 -42.53 7.29 -20.54
CA LYS A 177 -43.49 6.28 -21.00
C LYS A 177 -43.16 4.87 -20.47
N ILE A 178 -41.88 4.54 -20.32
CA ILE A 178 -41.40 3.32 -19.65
C ILE A 178 -41.77 3.35 -18.15
N ARG A 179 -41.62 4.50 -17.47
CA ARG A 179 -42.02 4.65 -16.05
C ARG A 179 -43.54 4.61 -15.85
N ALA A 180 -44.31 5.03 -16.84
CA ALA A 180 -45.78 4.98 -16.83
C ALA A 180 -46.36 3.58 -17.14
N GLY A 181 -45.52 2.56 -17.33
CA GLY A 181 -45.97 1.18 -17.61
C GLY A 181 -46.55 0.97 -19.00
N SER A 182 -46.37 1.93 -19.91
CA SER A 182 -46.92 1.91 -21.28
C SER A 182 -45.98 1.32 -22.33
N MET A 183 -44.77 0.89 -21.94
CA MET A 183 -43.72 0.37 -22.83
C MET A 183 -42.83 -0.65 -22.09
N ASP A 184 -42.35 -1.68 -22.80
CA ASP A 184 -41.60 -2.80 -22.23
C ASP A 184 -40.34 -2.34 -21.44
N PRO A 185 -40.25 -2.67 -20.13
CA PRO A 185 -39.13 -2.27 -19.28
C PRO A 185 -37.78 -2.91 -19.66
N ALA A 186 -37.76 -3.95 -20.50
CA ALA A 186 -36.52 -4.58 -20.98
C ALA A 186 -35.63 -3.59 -21.77
N GLY A 187 -36.21 -2.59 -22.44
CA GLY A 187 -35.48 -1.58 -23.22
C GLY A 187 -34.82 -0.46 -22.40
N LYS A 188 -35.10 -0.36 -21.08
CA LYS A 188 -34.66 0.73 -20.22
C LYS A 188 -33.13 0.87 -20.15
N GLY A 189 -32.42 -0.26 -20.14
CA GLY A 189 -30.96 -0.29 -20.15
C GLY A 189 -30.37 0.31 -21.43
N SER A 190 -30.91 -0.08 -22.58
CA SER A 190 -30.47 0.41 -23.89
C SER A 190 -30.79 1.89 -24.11
N THR A 191 -31.94 2.37 -23.65
CA THR A 191 -32.31 3.80 -23.73
C THR A 191 -31.40 4.67 -22.85
N ASN A 192 -31.08 4.21 -21.64
CA ASN A 192 -30.12 4.90 -20.77
C ASN A 192 -28.70 4.90 -21.36
N ALA A 193 -28.25 3.77 -21.90
CA ALA A 193 -26.94 3.66 -22.53
C ALA A 193 -26.82 4.58 -23.76
N GLY A 194 -27.87 4.65 -24.60
CA GLY A 194 -27.91 5.54 -25.76
C GLY A 194 -27.87 7.03 -25.36
N MET A 195 -28.60 7.41 -24.30
CA MET A 195 -28.58 8.79 -23.80
C MET A 195 -27.20 9.19 -23.25
N VAL A 196 -26.58 8.33 -22.44
CA VAL A 196 -25.26 8.59 -21.86
C VAL A 196 -24.18 8.65 -22.94
N CYS A 197 -24.23 7.73 -23.91
CA CYS A 197 -23.31 7.72 -25.05
C CYS A 197 -23.43 9.02 -25.88
N GLY A 198 -24.65 9.50 -26.13
CA GLY A 198 -24.89 10.76 -26.82
C GLY A 198 -24.32 11.98 -26.08
N MET A 199 -24.49 12.04 -24.75
CA MET A 199 -23.91 13.12 -23.93
C MET A 199 -22.38 13.11 -23.96
N ILE A 200 -21.77 11.94 -23.78
CA ILE A 200 -20.31 11.78 -23.82
C ILE A 200 -19.77 12.19 -25.20
N SER A 201 -20.46 11.78 -26.26
CA SER A 201 -20.08 12.13 -27.64
C SER A 201 -20.13 13.64 -27.88
N CYS A 202 -21.16 14.34 -27.38
CA CYS A 202 -21.23 15.80 -27.47
C CYS A 202 -20.08 16.49 -26.73
N ILE A 203 -19.70 16.02 -25.53
CA ILE A 203 -18.61 16.58 -24.73
C ILE A 203 -17.27 16.39 -25.45
N ILE A 204 -16.99 15.17 -25.93
CA ILE A 204 -15.74 14.87 -26.64
C ILE A 204 -15.63 15.72 -27.91
N ASN A 205 -16.72 15.82 -28.68
CA ASN A 205 -16.71 16.59 -29.93
C ASN A 205 -16.50 18.10 -29.65
N LEU A 206 -17.12 18.64 -28.60
CA LEU A 206 -16.92 20.04 -28.19
C LEU A 206 -15.45 20.32 -27.79
N VAL A 207 -14.83 19.43 -27.02
CA VAL A 207 -13.42 19.56 -26.63
C VAL A 207 -12.51 19.48 -27.85
N VAL A 208 -12.71 18.50 -28.74
CA VAL A 208 -11.90 18.33 -29.95
C VAL A 208 -12.05 19.53 -30.89
N PHE A 209 -13.27 20.00 -31.12
CA PHE A 209 -13.54 21.15 -31.97
C PHE A 209 -12.99 22.45 -31.37
N GLY A 210 -13.08 22.60 -30.04
CA GLY A 210 -12.50 23.75 -29.31
C GLY A 210 -10.97 23.78 -29.39
N PHE A 211 -10.30 22.64 -29.24
CA PHE A 211 -8.85 22.54 -29.42
C PHE A 211 -8.42 22.79 -30.86
N ALA A 212 -9.18 22.30 -31.85
CA ALA A 212 -8.88 22.56 -33.26
C ALA A 212 -9.00 24.06 -33.59
N LEU A 213 -10.07 24.72 -33.15
CA LEU A 213 -10.26 26.16 -33.38
C LEU A 213 -9.26 27.04 -32.62
N LEU A 214 -8.79 26.64 -31.44
CA LEU A 214 -7.75 27.36 -30.69
C LEU A 214 -6.34 27.08 -31.21
N GLY A 215 -6.12 25.95 -31.88
CA GLY A 215 -4.84 25.59 -32.50
C GLY A 215 -4.59 26.27 -33.86
N ASP A 216 -5.65 26.75 -34.51
CA ASP A 216 -5.60 27.45 -35.80
C ASP A 216 -5.63 29.00 -35.68
N TYR A 217 -5.53 29.56 -34.46
CA TYR A 217 -5.47 31.01 -34.18
C TYR A 217 -4.10 31.47 -33.65
#